data_AF-A0A7S1G5U5-F1
#
_entry.id   AF-A0A7S1G5U5-F1
#
_cell.length_a   1.000
_cell.length_b   1.000
_cell.length_c   1.000
_cell.angle_alpha   90.00
_cell.angle_beta   90.00
_cell.angle_gamma   90.00
#
_symmetry.space_group_name_H-M   'P 1'
#
loop_
_entity.id
_entity.type
_entity.pdbx_description
1 polymer ?
#
loop_
_entity_poly.entity_id
_entity_poly.type
_entity_poly.pdbx_seq_one_letter_code
_entity_poly.pdbx_strand_id
1 'polypeptide(L)'
;VPRKPPAGAVAGWPLAGDEGDVWPLTREVQGKLWSHQHPVAGCGVDSGTKFLVARPHTSGIGSMMHVSTVLLAAAVQSGRVLVWHDDFMQMYADDDWCRSG
;
A
#
# COMPACT_ATOMS: atom_id res chain seq x y z
N VAL A 1 -35.52 -7.27 12.74
CA VAL A 1 -35.94 -6.09 13.54
C VAL A 1 -34.93 -4.96 13.27
N PRO A 2 -35.33 -3.84 12.64
CA PRO A 2 -34.41 -2.73 12.44
C PRO A 2 -34.16 -2.04 13.79
N ARG A 3 -32.89 -2.00 14.23
CA ARG A 3 -32.53 -1.32 15.48
C ARG A 3 -32.38 0.17 15.19
N LYS A 4 -33.02 0.99 16.03
CA LYS A 4 -32.91 2.46 15.99
C LYS A 4 -31.46 2.87 16.23
N PRO A 5 -30.87 3.77 15.42
CA PRO A 5 -29.51 4.23 15.65
C PRO A 5 -29.40 5.01 16.97
N PRO A 6 -28.24 4.94 17.67
CA PRO A 6 -28.02 5.68 18.90
C PRO A 6 -28.07 7.19 18.62
N ALA A 7 -28.70 7.94 19.53
CA ALA A 7 -28.82 9.38 19.43
C ALA A 7 -27.42 10.02 19.46
N GLY A 8 -27.07 10.72 18.38
CA GLY A 8 -25.76 11.36 18.20
C GLY A 8 -24.95 10.86 17.00
N ALA A 9 -25.44 9.90 16.22
CA ALA A 9 -24.81 9.51 14.97
C ALA A 9 -24.80 10.70 13.99
N VAL A 10 -23.60 11.22 13.69
CA VAL A 10 -23.37 12.22 12.66
C VAL A 10 -23.70 11.62 11.29
N ALA A 11 -24.42 12.35 10.45
CA ALA A 11 -24.72 11.91 9.09
C ALA A 11 -23.40 11.68 8.33
N GLY A 12 -23.11 10.43 7.98
CA GLY A 12 -21.93 10.04 7.19
C GLY A 12 -20.87 9.20 7.91
N TRP A 13 -21.02 8.86 9.20
CA TRP A 13 -20.14 7.86 9.81
C TRP A 13 -20.66 6.44 9.50
N PRO A 14 -19.83 5.52 8.98
CA PRO A 14 -20.27 4.15 8.72
C PRO A 14 -20.78 3.54 10.03
N LEU A 15 -22.08 3.23 10.06
CA LEU A 15 -22.66 2.46 11.15
C LEU A 15 -22.24 1.01 10.92
N ALA A 16 -21.77 0.34 11.97
CA ALA A 16 -21.41 -1.08 11.94
C ALA A 16 -22.52 -1.88 11.24
N GLY A 17 -22.23 -2.34 10.01
CA GLY A 17 -23.23 -2.83 9.05
C GLY A 17 -23.01 -2.37 7.59
N ASP A 18 -22.39 -1.21 7.36
CA ASP A 18 -21.94 -0.73 6.01
C ASP A 18 -20.59 -1.35 5.58
N GLU A 19 -20.08 -2.28 6.37
CA GLU A 19 -18.80 -2.97 6.18
C GLU A 19 -18.85 -4.07 5.10
N GLY A 20 -20.03 -4.36 4.52
CA GLY A 20 -20.13 -5.34 3.43
C GLY A 20 -19.55 -4.83 2.10
N ASP A 21 -19.74 -3.54 1.80
CA ASP A 21 -19.56 -2.99 0.45
C ASP A 21 -18.35 -2.05 0.29
N VAL A 22 -17.78 -1.51 1.38
CA VAL A 22 -16.55 -0.67 1.32
C VAL A 22 -15.28 -1.54 1.30
N TRP A 23 -15.35 -2.72 1.92
CA TRP A 23 -14.25 -3.65 2.08
C TRP A 23 -13.85 -4.45 0.82
N PRO A 24 -14.75 -4.76 -0.14
CA PRO A 24 -14.38 -5.41 -1.40
C PRO A 24 -13.38 -4.59 -2.21
N LEU A 25 -13.61 -3.27 -2.34
CA LEU A 25 -12.75 -2.39 -3.13
C LEU A 25 -11.38 -2.20 -2.48
N THR A 26 -11.33 -2.06 -1.16
CA THR A 26 -10.05 -2.02 -0.43
C THR A 26 -9.29 -3.33 -0.63
N ARG A 27 -9.95 -4.48 -0.48
CA ARG A 27 -9.32 -5.79 -0.69
C ARG A 27 -8.81 -5.97 -2.12
N GLU A 28 -9.57 -5.52 -3.12
CA GLU A 28 -9.16 -5.57 -4.51
C GLU A 28 -7.92 -4.71 -4.77
N VAL A 29 -7.93 -3.46 -4.31
CA VAL A 29 -6.78 -2.55 -4.47
C VAL A 29 -5.55 -3.07 -3.74
N GLN A 30 -5.71 -3.57 -2.51
CA GLN A 30 -4.60 -4.17 -1.76
C GLN A 30 -4.03 -5.40 -2.47
N GLY A 31 -4.88 -6.26 -3.05
CA GLY A 31 -4.43 -7.40 -3.86
C GLY A 31 -3.66 -6.96 -5.11
N LYS A 32 -4.14 -5.93 -5.82
CA LYS A 32 -3.44 -5.38 -6.99
C LYS A 32 -2.10 -4.76 -6.61
N LEU A 33 -2.07 -4.00 -5.51
CA LEU A 33 -0.85 -3.38 -4.98
C LEU A 33 0.17 -4.45 -4.58
N TRP A 34 -0.28 -5.52 -3.94
CA TRP A 34 0.55 -6.67 -3.61
C TRP A 34 1.18 -7.29 -4.86
N SER A 35 0.38 -7.66 -5.86
CA SER A 35 0.89 -8.25 -7.11
C SER A 35 1.80 -7.29 -7.89
N HIS A 36 1.55 -5.98 -7.82
CA HIS A 36 2.39 -4.96 -8.42
C HIS A 36 3.77 -4.89 -7.75
N GLN A 37 3.81 -4.95 -6.42
CA GLN A 37 5.05 -4.92 -5.65
C GLN A 37 5.78 -6.28 -5.61
N HIS A 38 5.10 -7.39 -5.93
CA HIS A 38 5.63 -8.76 -5.90
C HIS A 38 5.50 -9.44 -7.28
N PRO A 39 6.28 -9.01 -8.28
CA PRO A 39 6.14 -9.50 -9.65
C PRO A 39 6.45 -11.00 -9.74
N VAL A 40 5.56 -11.76 -10.39
CA VAL A 40 5.70 -13.22 -10.60
C VAL A 40 6.89 -13.59 -11.48
N ALA A 41 7.31 -12.68 -12.37
CA ALA A 41 8.50 -12.83 -13.20
C ALA A 41 9.81 -12.71 -12.40
N GLY A 42 9.73 -12.37 -11.11
CA GLY A 42 10.88 -12.14 -10.24
C GLY A 42 11.53 -10.78 -10.46
N CYS A 43 12.69 -10.60 -9.83
CA CYS A 43 13.46 -9.35 -9.83
C CYS A 43 14.83 -9.47 -10.48
N GLY A 44 15.12 -10.62 -11.11
CA GLY A 44 16.35 -10.83 -11.85
C GLY A 44 16.46 -9.90 -13.05
N VAL A 45 17.68 -9.71 -13.55
CA VAL A 45 17.98 -8.86 -14.71
C VAL A 45 17.12 -9.23 -15.93
N ASP A 46 16.84 -10.53 -16.10
CA ASP A 46 16.07 -11.06 -17.23
C ASP A 46 14.55 -10.96 -17.06
N SER A 47 14.04 -10.53 -15.91
CA SER A 47 12.59 -10.44 -15.62
C SER A 47 11.89 -9.29 -16.36
N GLY A 48 12.65 -8.28 -16.81
CA GLY A 48 12.10 -7.03 -17.34
C GLY A 48 11.43 -6.14 -16.28
N THR A 49 11.46 -6.53 -15.01
CA THR A 49 10.95 -5.73 -13.88
C THR A 49 11.71 -4.41 -13.78
N LYS A 50 10.95 -3.32 -13.65
CA LYS A 50 11.52 -1.97 -13.49
C LYS A 50 11.32 -1.51 -12.05
N PHE A 51 12.30 -0.79 -11.54
CA PHE A 51 12.29 -0.32 -10.15
C PHE A 51 12.21 1.20 -10.07
N LEU A 52 11.57 1.68 -9.01
CA LEU A 52 11.65 3.05 -8.52
C LEU A 52 12.41 2.99 -7.20
N VAL A 53 13.65 3.45 -7.22
CA VAL A 53 14.53 3.42 -6.03
C VAL A 53 14.38 4.72 -5.27
N ALA A 54 13.93 4.62 -4.02
CA ALA A 54 13.75 5.75 -3.12
C ALA A 54 14.84 5.75 -2.04
N ARG A 55 15.39 6.93 -1.74
CA ARG A 55 16.26 7.11 -0.58
C ARG A 55 15.43 7.53 0.64
N PRO A 56 15.70 6.97 1.82
CA PRO A 56 15.05 7.45 3.04
C PRO A 56 15.44 8.91 3.29
N HIS A 57 14.50 9.66 3.85
CA HIS A 57 14.73 11.02 4.31
C HIS A 57 14.33 11.10 5.77
N THR A 58 15.12 11.79 6.57
CA THR A 58 14.86 11.95 8.01
C THR A 58 13.94 13.14 8.22
N SER A 59 12.70 12.88 8.64
CA SER A 59 11.73 13.90 9.03
C SER A 59 10.79 13.35 10.12
N GLY A 60 9.77 14.11 10.53
CA GLY A 60 8.73 13.58 11.41
C GLY A 60 7.98 12.42 10.75
N ILE A 61 7.50 11.45 11.54
CA ILE A 61 6.88 10.21 11.03
C ILE A 61 5.72 10.43 10.06
N GLY A 62 4.90 11.46 10.29
CA GLY A 62 3.82 11.81 9.37
C GLY A 62 4.31 12.26 7.98
N SER A 63 5.43 13.01 7.93
CA SER A 63 6.06 13.42 6.68
C SER A 63 6.67 12.22 5.96
N MET A 64 7.35 11.35 6.71
CA MET A 64 7.89 10.10 6.19
C MET A 64 6.81 9.24 5.53
N MET A 65 5.67 9.03 6.20
CA MET A 65 4.55 8.26 5.66
C MET A 65 3.92 8.90 4.41
N HIS A 66 3.82 10.23 4.38
CA HIS A 66 3.32 10.94 3.20
C HIS A 66 4.22 10.74 1.98
N VAL A 67 5.53 10.90 2.17
CA VAL A 67 6.51 10.68 1.11
C VAL A 67 6.46 9.24 0.62
N SER A 68 6.39 8.25 1.51
CA SER A 68 6.23 6.83 1.14
C SER A 68 4.96 6.60 0.31
N THR A 69 3.84 7.21 0.69
CA THR A 69 2.57 7.09 -0.04
C THR A 69 2.66 7.69 -1.44
N VAL A 70 3.27 8.87 -1.58
CA VAL A 70 3.46 9.53 -2.88
C VAL A 70 4.40 8.72 -3.79
N LEU A 71 5.48 8.16 -3.23
CA LEU A 71 6.42 7.32 -3.97
C LEU A 71 5.75 6.02 -4.44
N LEU A 72 4.92 5.40 -3.60
CA LEU A 72 4.15 4.22 -3.97
C LEU A 72 3.17 4.52 -5.10
N ALA A 73 2.45 5.64 -5.03
CA ALA A 73 1.55 6.06 -6.10
C ALA A 73 2.31 6.29 -7.42
N ALA A 74 3.48 6.94 -7.38
CA ALA A 74 4.34 7.14 -8.55
C ALA A 74 4.87 5.81 -9.11
N ALA A 75 5.23 4.85 -8.25
CA ALA A 75 5.68 3.53 -8.64
C ALA A 75 4.57 2.75 -9.36
N VAL A 76 3.35 2.76 -8.82
CA VAL A 76 2.15 2.17 -9.46
C VAL A 76 1.88 2.83 -10.82
N GLN A 77 1.86 4.17 -10.87
CA GLN A 77 1.56 4.90 -12.11
C GLN A 77 2.62 4.67 -13.20
N SER A 78 3.87 4.43 -12.82
CA SER A 78 4.97 4.20 -13.75
C SER A 78 5.24 2.73 -14.08
N GLY A 79 4.47 1.79 -13.50
CA GLY A 79 4.67 0.36 -13.72
C GLY A 79 5.98 -0.16 -13.11
N ARG A 80 6.41 0.42 -11.97
CA ARG A 80 7.68 0.10 -11.31
C ARG A 80 7.45 -0.41 -9.90
N VAL A 81 8.27 -1.34 -9.44
CA VAL A 81 8.30 -1.77 -8.05
C VAL A 81 9.03 -0.70 -7.22
N LEU A 82 8.38 -0.18 -6.18
CA LEU A 82 9.03 0.71 -5.22
C LEU A 82 10.03 -0.09 -4.37
N VAL A 83 11.27 0.38 -4.29
CA VAL A 83 12.35 -0.21 -3.47
C VAL A 83 13.04 0.90 -2.69
N TRP A 84 13.33 0.66 -1.42
CA TRP A 84 14.10 1.59 -0.58
C TRP A 84 15.59 1.26 -0.62
N HIS A 85 16.42 2.27 -0.85
CA HIS A 85 17.88 2.12 -1.04
C HIS A 85 18.61 1.72 0.24
N ASP A 86 18.08 2.05 1.44
CA ASP A 86 18.75 1.79 2.72
C ASP A 86 17.79 1.17 3.75
N ASP A 87 18.38 0.43 4.69
CA ASP A 87 17.70 -0.40 5.70
C ASP A 87 16.85 0.37 6.72
N PHE A 88 16.99 1.70 6.77
CA PHE A 88 16.23 2.51 7.73
C PHE A 88 14.71 2.43 7.50
N MET A 89 14.26 2.21 6.26
CA MET A 89 12.84 1.99 5.96
C MET A 89 12.45 0.51 5.95
N GLN A 90 13.41 -0.42 5.98
CA GLN A 90 13.14 -1.87 6.06
C GLN A 90 12.48 -2.24 7.40
N MET A 91 12.79 -1.52 8.49
CA MET A 91 12.14 -1.77 9.78
C MET A 91 10.63 -1.40 9.83
N TYR A 92 10.11 -0.72 8.80
CA TYR A 92 8.70 -0.28 8.73
C TYR A 92 7.91 -0.92 7.57
N ALA A 93 8.54 -1.69 6.69
CA ALA A 93 7.91 -2.32 5.53
C ALA A 93 8.33 -3.79 5.42
N ASP A 94 7.45 -4.65 4.93
CA ASP A 94 7.79 -6.06 4.71
C ASP A 94 8.93 -6.17 3.67
N ASP A 95 9.97 -6.94 3.99
CA ASP A 95 11.19 -7.13 3.18
C ASP A 95 11.01 -8.02 1.94
N ASP A 96 9.76 -8.37 1.62
CA ASP A 96 9.43 -9.41 0.66
C ASP A 96 9.30 -8.87 -0.78
N TRP A 97 10.08 -7.87 -1.19
CA TRP A 97 9.93 -7.17 -2.50
C TRP A 97 9.93 -8.11 -3.73
N CYS A 98 10.50 -9.30 -3.59
CA CYS A 98 10.67 -10.26 -4.67
C CYS A 98 10.39 -11.67 -4.14
N ARG A 99 9.47 -12.38 -4.79
CA ARG A 99 9.32 -13.82 -4.55
C ARG A 99 10.66 -14.49 -4.85
N SER A 100 11.28 -15.12 -3.85
CA SER A 100 12.45 -15.97 -4.07
C SER A 100 12.07 -17.09 -5.04
N GLY A 101 12.84 -17.19 -6.12
CA GLY A 101 12.84 -18.35 -7.00
C GLY A 101 13.60 -19.49 -6.35
#